data_AF-A0A538PZ68-F1
#
_entry.id   AF-A0A538PZ68-F1
#
_cell.length_a   1.000
_cell.length_b   1.000
_cell.length_c   1.000
_cell.angle_alpha   90.00
_cell.angle_beta   90.00
_cell.angle_gamma   90.00
#
_symmetry.space_group_name_H-M   'P 1'
#
loop_
_entity.id
_entity.type
_entity.pdbx_description
1 polymer ?
#
loop_
_entity_poly.entity_id
_entity_poly.type
_entity_poly.pdbx_seq_one_letter_code
_entity_poly.pdbx_strand_id
1 'polypeptide(L)'
;MPPIARPTIPALAFVAMLVSAAACKDRPPTPAEIADRGWRAHEQVVTAGERAATCAEAGAAMQRAFADHRPDFVAAIQLDRAPQRLAEATAYLEAHQDRYADLETRMTGLSERCIDDRAVQAVFSQMESP
;
A
#
# COMPACT_ATOMS: atom_id res chain seq x y z
N MET A 1 45.28 62.16 -2.75
CA MET A 1 44.45 61.48 -3.77
C MET A 1 43.88 60.22 -3.14
N PRO A 2 42.55 60.11 -2.95
CA PRO A 2 41.92 59.00 -2.25
C PRO A 2 41.70 57.76 -3.15
N PRO A 3 41.66 56.53 -2.57
CA PRO A 3 41.33 55.32 -3.30
C PRO A 3 39.80 55.14 -3.43
N ILE A 4 39.32 54.81 -4.63
CA ILE A 4 37.90 54.49 -4.91
C ILE A 4 37.72 52.97 -4.93
N ALA A 5 36.82 52.51 -4.07
CA ALA A 5 36.45 51.14 -3.80
C ALA A 5 35.69 50.46 -4.97
N ARG A 6 35.89 49.16 -5.14
CA ARG A 6 35.08 48.29 -6.01
C ARG A 6 33.95 47.64 -5.20
N PRO A 7 32.68 47.77 -5.59
CA PRO A 7 31.61 46.99 -4.99
C PRO A 7 31.50 45.61 -5.65
N THR A 8 31.70 44.57 -4.86
CA THR A 8 31.25 43.19 -5.12
C THR A 8 29.76 43.10 -4.77
N ILE A 9 28.90 42.88 -5.76
CA ILE A 9 27.46 42.63 -5.53
C ILE A 9 27.25 41.11 -5.43
N PRO A 10 26.78 40.58 -4.29
CA PRO A 10 26.51 39.15 -4.12
C PRO A 10 25.21 38.73 -4.82
N ALA A 11 25.32 37.79 -5.76
CA ALA A 11 24.21 37.10 -6.41
C ALA A 11 23.61 36.03 -5.48
N LEU A 12 22.94 36.45 -4.41
CA LEU A 12 22.38 35.54 -3.39
C LEU A 12 21.02 36.07 -2.91
N ALA A 13 20.01 36.02 -3.76
CA ALA A 13 18.64 36.42 -3.37
C ALA A 13 17.49 35.72 -4.11
N PHE A 14 17.71 34.58 -4.77
CA PHE A 14 16.65 33.90 -5.54
C PHE A 14 16.38 32.43 -5.16
N VAL A 15 16.89 31.93 -4.03
CA VAL A 15 16.70 30.52 -3.62
C VAL A 15 15.65 30.34 -2.52
N ALA A 16 15.07 31.41 -1.96
CA ALA A 16 14.22 31.31 -0.76
C ALA A 16 12.71 31.15 -1.02
N MET A 17 12.24 31.04 -2.28
CA MET A 17 10.80 31.09 -2.60
C MET A 17 10.32 29.90 -3.43
N LEU A 18 10.83 28.69 -3.17
CA LEU A 18 10.33 27.43 -3.75
C LEU A 18 10.03 26.33 -2.72
N VAL A 19 10.15 26.63 -1.42
CA VAL A 19 10.03 25.60 -0.35
C VAL A 19 8.59 25.44 0.17
N SER A 20 7.67 26.37 -0.13
CA SER A 20 6.33 26.37 0.47
C SER A 20 5.29 25.47 -0.22
N ALA A 21 5.62 24.81 -1.34
CA ALA A 21 4.65 23.99 -2.10
C ALA A 21 4.80 22.47 -1.90
N ALA A 22 5.86 21.99 -1.22
CA ALA A 22 6.08 20.56 -1.00
C ALA A 22 5.44 20.03 0.31
N ALA A 23 5.09 20.90 1.25
CA ALA A 23 4.77 20.49 2.63
C ALA A 23 3.39 19.85 2.84
N CYS A 24 2.49 19.82 1.85
CA CYS A 24 1.14 19.27 2.02
C CYS A 24 0.97 17.82 1.52
N LYS A 25 2.01 17.19 0.93
CA LYS A 25 1.90 15.84 0.34
C LYS A 25 2.59 14.72 1.14
N ASP A 26 3.36 15.07 2.16
CA ASP A 26 4.30 14.14 2.83
C ASP A 26 3.91 13.77 4.27
N ARG A 27 2.61 13.75 4.62
CA ARG A 27 2.23 13.15 5.92
C ARG A 27 2.35 11.63 5.83
N PRO A 28 2.98 10.96 6.81
CA PRO A 28 2.95 9.51 6.85
C PRO A 28 1.50 9.02 6.96
N PRO A 29 1.17 7.87 6.34
CA PRO A 29 -0.17 7.31 6.45
C PRO A 29 -0.47 6.93 7.91
N THR A 30 -1.72 7.16 8.32
CA THR A 30 -2.20 6.72 9.63
C THR A 30 -2.32 5.19 9.67
N PRO A 31 -2.35 4.56 10.87
CA PRO A 31 -2.62 3.13 11.00
C PRO A 31 -3.88 2.67 10.25
N ALA A 32 -4.98 3.44 10.36
CA ALA A 32 -6.22 3.18 9.64
C ALA A 32 -6.03 3.19 8.11
N GLU A 33 -5.28 4.16 7.57
CA GLU A 33 -5.00 4.24 6.14
C GLU A 33 -4.12 3.09 5.66
N ILE A 34 -3.17 2.64 6.49
CA ILE A 34 -2.34 1.47 6.18
C ILE A 34 -3.21 0.21 6.13
N ALA A 35 -4.06 -0.01 7.15
CA ALA A 35 -4.97 -1.15 7.19
C ALA A 35 -5.94 -1.16 6.00
N ASP A 36 -6.55 -0.02 5.68
CA ASP A 36 -7.47 0.11 4.55
C ASP A 36 -6.80 -0.11 3.19
N ARG A 37 -5.54 0.32 3.01
CA ARG A 37 -4.75 0.01 1.81
C ARG A 37 -4.40 -1.47 1.71
N GLY A 38 -3.97 -2.09 2.81
CA GLY A 38 -3.70 -3.52 2.87
C GLY A 38 -4.93 -4.35 2.54
N TRP A 39 -6.11 -3.94 3.02
CA TRP A 39 -7.38 -4.55 2.65
C TRP A 39 -7.67 -4.44 1.15
N ARG A 40 -7.63 -3.22 0.60
CA ARG A 40 -7.90 -2.98 -0.82
C ARG A 40 -6.92 -3.75 -1.71
N ALA A 41 -5.67 -3.91 -1.28
CA ALA A 41 -4.69 -4.72 -1.98
C ALA A 41 -5.12 -6.20 -2.06
N HIS A 42 -5.60 -6.78 -0.96
CA HIS A 42 -6.17 -8.14 -1.00
C HIS A 42 -7.36 -8.23 -1.97
N GLU A 43 -8.28 -7.26 -1.93
CA GLU A 43 -9.43 -7.24 -2.85
C GLU A 43 -8.99 -7.20 -4.31
N GLN A 44 -7.96 -6.42 -4.67
CA GLN A 44 -7.47 -6.38 -6.05
C GLN A 44 -6.87 -7.72 -6.48
N VAL A 45 -6.10 -8.37 -5.61
CA VAL A 45 -5.52 -9.70 -5.90
C VAL A 45 -6.63 -10.73 -6.09
N VAL A 46 -7.58 -10.81 -5.17
CA VAL A 46 -8.70 -11.77 -5.24
C VAL A 46 -9.57 -11.50 -6.47
N THR A 47 -9.90 -10.24 -6.75
CA THR A 47 -10.65 -9.85 -7.95
C THR A 47 -9.94 -10.26 -9.24
N ALA A 48 -8.60 -10.15 -9.27
CA ALA A 48 -7.82 -10.59 -10.43
C ALA A 48 -7.93 -12.11 -10.65
N GLY A 49 -7.87 -12.90 -9.58
CA GLY A 49 -8.06 -14.35 -9.64
C GLY A 49 -9.49 -14.77 -9.99
N GLU A 50 -10.49 -14.08 -9.44
CA GLU A 50 -11.92 -14.34 -9.72
C GLU A 50 -12.29 -14.14 -11.18
N ARG A 51 -11.71 -13.11 -11.83
CA ARG A 51 -11.96 -12.75 -13.24
C ARG A 51 -11.29 -13.68 -14.25
N ALA A 52 -10.33 -14.49 -13.84
CA ALA A 52 -9.65 -15.42 -14.72
C ALA A 52 -10.53 -16.62 -15.07
N ALA A 53 -10.41 -17.14 -16.30
CA ALA A 53 -11.25 -18.25 -16.76
C ALA A 53 -10.75 -19.61 -16.24
N THR A 54 -9.46 -19.71 -15.91
CA THR A 54 -8.83 -20.94 -15.40
C THR A 54 -7.96 -20.64 -14.17
N CYS A 55 -7.64 -21.66 -13.38
CA CYS A 55 -6.79 -21.49 -12.21
C CYS A 55 -5.34 -21.10 -12.57
N ALA A 56 -4.81 -21.61 -13.68
CA ALA A 56 -3.49 -21.21 -14.17
C ALA A 56 -3.44 -19.71 -14.53
N GLU A 57 -4.49 -19.21 -15.19
CA GLU A 57 -4.62 -17.78 -15.47
C GLU A 57 -4.86 -16.96 -14.20
N ALA A 58 -5.61 -17.52 -13.25
CA ALA A 58 -5.85 -16.89 -11.95
C ALA A 58 -4.53 -16.68 -11.20
N GLY A 59 -3.68 -17.71 -11.09
CA GLY A 59 -2.38 -17.60 -10.45
C GLY A 59 -1.50 -16.52 -11.08
N ALA A 60 -1.43 -16.46 -12.42
CA ALA A 60 -0.67 -15.42 -13.12
C ALA A 60 -1.26 -14.01 -12.96
N ALA A 61 -2.59 -13.87 -12.94
CA ALA A 61 -3.25 -12.59 -12.70
C ALA A 61 -3.07 -12.09 -11.27
N MET A 62 -3.26 -12.99 -10.29
CA MET A 62 -3.06 -12.73 -8.87
C MET A 62 -1.61 -12.34 -8.59
N GLN A 63 -0.62 -13.04 -9.16
CA GLN A 63 0.80 -12.72 -8.95
C GLN A 63 1.15 -11.32 -9.46
N ARG A 64 0.57 -10.88 -10.59
CA ARG A 64 0.76 -9.52 -11.11
C ARG A 64 0.14 -8.47 -10.19
N ALA A 65 -1.12 -8.67 -9.80
CA ALA A 65 -1.79 -7.78 -8.86
C ALA A 65 -1.05 -7.70 -7.52
N PHE A 66 -0.55 -8.83 -7.01
CA PHE A 66 0.26 -8.85 -5.80
C PHE A 66 1.55 -8.05 -5.96
N ALA A 67 2.26 -8.21 -7.08
CA ALA A 67 3.49 -7.46 -7.33
C ALA A 67 3.24 -5.94 -7.37
N ASP A 68 2.15 -5.51 -8.00
CA ASP A 68 1.75 -4.10 -8.09
C ASP A 68 1.38 -3.49 -6.71
N HIS A 69 0.84 -4.31 -5.81
CA HIS A 69 0.39 -3.90 -4.48
C HIS A 69 1.28 -4.36 -3.32
N ARG A 70 2.43 -4.99 -3.60
CA ARG A 70 3.34 -5.51 -2.57
C ARG A 70 3.72 -4.50 -1.48
N PRO A 71 3.96 -3.20 -1.78
CA PRO A 71 4.24 -2.21 -0.74
C PRO A 71 3.11 -2.06 0.30
N ASP A 72 1.85 -2.22 -0.11
CA ASP A 72 0.70 -2.11 0.80
C ASP A 72 0.61 -3.32 1.75
N PHE A 73 0.89 -4.53 1.26
CA PHE A 73 0.99 -5.74 2.10
C PHE A 73 2.14 -5.63 3.12
N VAL A 74 3.32 -5.16 2.69
CA VAL A 74 4.47 -4.98 3.58
C VAL A 74 4.15 -3.95 4.68
N ALA A 75 3.48 -2.84 4.33
CA ALA A 75 3.07 -1.83 5.30
C ALA A 75 2.05 -2.38 6.31
N ALA A 76 1.08 -3.19 5.86
CA ALA A 76 0.10 -3.84 6.72
C ALA A 76 0.77 -4.82 7.70
N ILE A 77 1.69 -5.67 7.26
CA ILE A 77 2.42 -6.59 8.15
C ILE A 77 3.31 -5.85 9.16
N GLN A 78 3.89 -4.71 8.77
CA GLN A 78 4.64 -3.88 9.72
C GLN A 78 3.71 -3.25 10.78
N LEU A 79 2.48 -2.90 10.40
CA LEU A 79 1.46 -2.42 11.33
C LEU A 79 1.06 -3.50 12.35
N ASP A 80 0.89 -4.75 11.91
CA ASP A 80 0.56 -5.89 12.79
C ASP A 80 1.65 -6.15 13.85
N ARG A 81 2.90 -5.83 13.53
CA ARG A 81 4.05 -5.95 14.45
C ARG A 81 4.16 -4.79 15.44
N ALA A 82 3.28 -3.80 15.37
CA ALA A 82 3.29 -2.61 16.23
C ALA A 82 2.02 -2.55 17.11
N PRO A 83 2.00 -3.20 18.30
CA PRO A 83 0.77 -3.44 19.09
C PRO A 83 -0.03 -2.17 19.42
N GLN A 84 0.64 -1.05 19.68
CA GLN A 84 -0.02 0.22 19.99
C GLN A 84 -0.74 0.82 18.76
N ARG A 85 -0.20 0.62 17.55
CA ARG A 85 -0.79 1.10 16.30
C ARG A 85 -1.89 0.15 15.82
N LEU A 86 -1.79 -1.12 16.16
CA LEU A 86 -2.80 -2.14 15.86
C LEU A 86 -4.15 -1.78 16.49
N ALA A 87 -4.18 -1.33 17.75
CA ALA A 87 -5.43 -0.94 18.42
C ALA A 87 -6.19 0.18 17.67
N GLU A 88 -5.46 1.19 17.16
CA GLU A 88 -6.05 2.27 16.36
C GLU A 88 -6.59 1.78 15.03
N ALA A 89 -5.89 0.83 14.39
CA ALA A 89 -6.34 0.20 13.16
C ALA A 89 -7.56 -0.69 13.38
N THR A 90 -7.59 -1.50 14.45
CA THR A 90 -8.72 -2.35 14.82
C THR A 90 -9.98 -1.53 15.05
N ALA A 91 -9.91 -0.44 15.81
CA ALA A 91 -11.07 0.43 16.03
C ALA A 91 -11.63 1.01 14.72
N TYR A 92 -10.74 1.33 13.76
CA TYR A 92 -11.16 1.77 12.43
C TYR A 92 -11.82 0.64 11.64
N LEU A 93 -11.25 -0.56 11.66
CA LEU A 93 -11.79 -1.73 10.95
C LEU A 93 -13.16 -2.15 11.51
N GLU A 94 -13.31 -2.15 12.83
CA GLU A 94 -14.57 -2.43 13.52
C GLU A 94 -15.67 -1.42 13.15
N ALA A 95 -15.32 -0.15 12.99
CA ALA A 95 -16.27 0.88 12.58
C ALA A 95 -16.72 0.78 11.11
N HIS A 96 -16.04 -0.05 10.29
CA HIS A 96 -16.30 -0.19 8.85
C HIS A 96 -16.40 -1.67 8.42
N GLN A 97 -16.86 -2.56 9.31
CA GLN A 97 -16.95 -4.00 9.05
C GLN A 97 -17.73 -4.36 7.79
N ASP A 98 -18.74 -3.55 7.43
CA ASP A 98 -19.54 -3.70 6.20
C ASP A 98 -18.68 -3.67 4.93
N ARG A 99 -17.62 -2.85 4.93
CA ARG A 99 -16.67 -2.76 3.82
C ARG A 99 -15.75 -3.98 3.73
N TYR A 100 -15.71 -4.80 4.77
CA TYR A 100 -14.75 -5.88 4.93
C TYR A 100 -15.41 -7.28 4.98
N ALA A 101 -16.73 -7.37 5.03
CA ALA A 101 -17.44 -8.61 5.32
C ALA A 101 -17.23 -9.74 4.29
N ASP A 102 -16.97 -9.41 3.03
CA ASP A 102 -17.08 -10.38 1.94
C ASP A 102 -15.74 -10.97 1.46
N LEU A 103 -14.59 -10.35 1.80
CA LEU A 103 -13.31 -10.77 1.25
C LEU A 103 -12.91 -12.17 1.69
N GLU A 104 -13.14 -12.53 2.96
CA GLU A 104 -12.83 -13.87 3.46
C GLU A 104 -13.63 -14.94 2.69
N THR A 105 -14.93 -14.72 2.50
CA THR A 105 -15.78 -15.61 1.70
C THR A 105 -15.26 -15.75 0.27
N ARG A 106 -14.84 -14.65 -0.35
CA ARG A 106 -14.28 -14.63 -1.71
C ARG A 106 -12.93 -15.34 -1.79
N MET A 107 -12.04 -15.13 -0.82
CA MET A 107 -10.76 -15.81 -0.71
C MET A 107 -10.95 -17.33 -0.57
N THR A 108 -11.85 -17.75 0.32
CA THR A 108 -12.20 -19.18 0.49
C THR A 108 -12.76 -19.76 -0.80
N GLY A 109 -13.73 -19.09 -1.44
CA GLY A 109 -14.31 -19.56 -2.71
C GLY A 109 -13.28 -19.68 -3.84
N LEU A 110 -12.34 -18.73 -3.94
CA LEU A 110 -11.25 -18.79 -4.92
C LEU A 110 -10.24 -19.91 -4.59
N SER A 111 -9.91 -20.08 -3.32
CA SER A 111 -9.00 -21.14 -2.86
C SER A 111 -9.59 -22.53 -3.10
N GLU A 112 -10.87 -22.74 -2.77
CA GLU A 112 -11.57 -24.01 -3.02
C GLU A 112 -11.66 -24.32 -4.53
N ARG A 113 -12.00 -23.31 -5.34
CA ARG A 113 -12.06 -23.46 -6.81
C ARG A 113 -10.72 -23.85 -7.42
N CYS A 114 -9.61 -23.39 -6.83
CA CYS A 114 -8.25 -23.57 -7.34
C CYS A 114 -7.34 -24.31 -6.35
N ILE A 115 -7.90 -25.26 -5.60
CA ILE A 115 -7.22 -25.94 -4.50
C ILE A 115 -5.94 -26.67 -4.92
N ASP A 116 -5.93 -27.22 -6.13
CA ASP A 116 -4.78 -27.95 -6.69
C ASP A 116 -3.80 -27.06 -7.47
N ASP A 117 -4.11 -25.78 -7.67
CA ASP A 117 -3.26 -24.87 -8.43
C ASP A 117 -2.19 -24.24 -7.54
N ARG A 118 -0.95 -24.70 -7.72
CA ARG A 118 0.20 -24.24 -6.93
C ARG A 118 0.48 -22.75 -7.07
N ALA A 119 0.18 -22.14 -8.22
CA ALA A 119 0.46 -20.73 -8.42
C ALA A 119 -0.52 -19.87 -7.62
N VAL A 120 -1.80 -20.24 -7.60
CA VAL A 120 -2.81 -19.59 -6.74
C VAL A 120 -2.45 -19.72 -5.26
N GLN A 121 -2.14 -20.93 -4.81
CA GLN A 121 -1.75 -21.17 -3.41
C GLN A 121 -0.50 -20.38 -3.01
N ALA A 122 0.49 -20.28 -3.91
CA ALA A 122 1.70 -19.51 -3.66
C ALA A 122 1.44 -18.00 -3.50
N VAL A 123 0.43 -17.43 -4.19
CA VAL A 123 0.09 -16.01 -4.02
C VAL A 123 -0.60 -15.79 -2.66
N PHE A 124 -1.49 -16.69 -2.23
CA PHE A 124 -2.09 -16.59 -0.89
C PHE A 124 -1.02 -16.60 0.22
N SER A 125 -0.07 -17.54 0.15
CA SER A 125 1.05 -17.57 1.10
C SER A 125 1.94 -16.31 1.05
N GLN A 126 2.12 -15.71 -0.13
CA GLN A 126 2.85 -14.45 -0.27
C GLN A 126 2.12 -13.26 0.35
N MET A 127 0.79 -13.22 0.31
CA MET A 127 0.02 -12.13 0.94
C MET A 127 0.14 -12.15 2.47
N GLU A 128 0.24 -13.34 3.07
CA GLU A 128 0.46 -13.53 4.52
C GLU A 128 1.89 -13.19 4.96
N SER A 129 2.86 -13.32 4.05
CA SER A 129 4.30 -13.07 4.31
C SER A 129 5.00 -12.42 3.09
N PRO A 130 4.69 -11.14 2.79
CA PRO A 130 5.09 -10.43 1.58
C PRO A 130 6.57 -10.00 1.51
#